data_AF-A0A366L968-F1
#
_entry.id   AF-A0A366L968-F1
#
_cell.length_a   1.000
_cell.length_b   1.000
_cell.length_c   1.000
_cell.angle_alpha   90.00
_cell.angle_beta   90.00
_cell.angle_gamma   90.00
#
_symmetry.space_group_name_H-M   'P 1'
#
loop_
_entity.id
_entity.type
_entity.pdbx_description
1 polymer ?
#
loop_
_entity_poly.entity_id
_entity_poly.type
_entity_poly.pdbx_seq_one_letter_code
_entity_poly.pdbx_strand_id
1 'polypeptide(L)'
;MLGVISISSCKKDASVGNQDEKLLTNAVSIENGYLKFRDQKAFDSLLSVLVKPENFNSKPKEFQDFKSYRDVYLEIAKEYKKLNNVQAFNEFKNKYAKIVDIKSDSSLTYKSRTPLSALFTNLKGEVKIGDITTVYTKDQRMISYSGKHKSDLEVNQISRTDLTNGIFVTNISTGKSISGNNQASTETTTSAIKSELYYNEDSKRRLFVDLWLESTPVSGSSSASFRYYFSSRQELKKTFGGWRTNETDYYFSNLNYNYGYNQPPILNPPTINFSLVSYSVGNATGPIIIDLGVTKGFAQWISGTGRFFTGGVPNAPSFNVN
;
A
#
# COMPACT_ATOMS: atom_id res chain seq x y z
N MET A 1 -59.52 39.62 14.18
CA MET A 1 -59.13 38.33 14.81
C MET A 1 -58.78 37.38 13.69
N LEU A 2 -57.55 37.38 13.18
CA LEU A 2 -56.36 36.69 13.72
C LEU A 2 -56.59 35.19 13.95
N GLY A 3 -56.02 34.40 13.05
CA GLY A 3 -55.88 32.95 13.14
C GLY A 3 -54.81 32.49 12.15
N VAL A 4 -53.58 32.99 12.31
CA VAL A 4 -52.41 32.47 11.58
C VAL A 4 -52.06 31.13 12.23
N ILE A 5 -52.32 30.03 11.52
CA ILE A 5 -51.84 28.71 11.90
C ILE A 5 -50.38 28.62 11.43
N SER A 6 -49.44 28.90 12.34
CA SER A 6 -48.03 28.65 12.15
C SER A 6 -47.77 27.14 12.25
N ILE A 7 -47.65 26.46 11.10
CA ILE A 7 -47.14 25.09 11.06
C ILE A 7 -45.62 25.18 11.20
N SER A 8 -45.14 25.16 12.44
CA SER A 8 -43.73 24.94 12.74
C SER A 8 -43.37 23.50 12.39
N SER A 9 -42.97 23.28 11.14
CA SER A 9 -42.26 22.07 10.75
C SER A 9 -40.87 22.11 11.37
N CYS A 10 -40.73 21.59 12.59
CA CYS A 10 -39.45 21.13 13.10
C CYS A 10 -38.92 20.06 12.13
N LYS A 11 -38.09 20.48 11.16
CA LYS A 11 -37.12 19.58 10.55
C LYS A 11 -36.23 19.10 11.68
N LYS A 12 -36.53 17.91 12.17
CA LYS A 12 -35.58 17.14 12.96
C LYS A 12 -34.46 16.85 11.98
N ASP A 13 -33.37 17.61 12.09
CA ASP A 13 -32.08 17.27 11.51
C ASP A 13 -31.69 15.92 12.11
N ALA A 14 -32.21 14.85 11.51
CA ALA A 14 -31.52 13.58 11.55
C ALA A 14 -30.22 13.85 10.81
N SER A 15 -29.18 14.19 11.58
CA SER A 15 -27.82 13.80 11.27
C SER A 15 -27.89 12.33 10.88
N VAL A 16 -28.00 12.08 9.58
CA VAL A 16 -27.68 10.79 8.98
C VAL A 16 -26.18 10.71 9.16
N GLY A 17 -25.75 10.32 10.36
CA GLY A 17 -24.39 9.88 10.60
C GLY A 17 -24.06 8.90 9.49
N ASN A 18 -22.98 9.19 8.77
CA ASN A 18 -22.52 8.43 7.62
C ASN A 18 -22.68 6.94 7.92
N GLN A 19 -23.51 6.22 7.15
CA GLN A 19 -23.67 4.78 7.38
C GLN A 19 -22.31 4.04 7.33
N ASP A 20 -21.35 4.61 6.61
CA ASP A 20 -19.96 4.18 6.57
C ASP A 20 -19.23 4.34 7.91
N GLU A 21 -19.46 5.41 8.68
CA GLU A 21 -18.82 5.61 9.99
C GLU A 21 -19.32 4.62 11.05
N LYS A 22 -20.61 4.22 10.96
CA LYS A 22 -21.22 3.31 11.94
C LYS A 22 -20.75 1.86 11.80
N LEU A 23 -20.25 1.46 10.62
CA LEU A 23 -19.70 0.13 10.35
C LEU A 23 -18.30 -0.11 10.93
N LEU A 24 -17.56 0.95 11.30
CA LEU A 24 -16.13 0.87 11.60
C LEU A 24 -15.78 0.62 13.07
N THR A 25 -16.69 0.90 14.00
CA THR A 25 -16.39 0.96 15.45
C THR A 25 -16.04 -0.38 16.11
N ASN A 26 -16.14 -1.52 15.41
CA ASN A 26 -15.67 -2.85 15.85
C ASN A 26 -14.95 -3.63 14.72
N ALA A 27 -14.52 -2.94 13.67
CA ALA A 27 -13.94 -3.56 12.48
C ALA A 27 -12.44 -3.90 12.65
N VAL A 28 -11.75 -3.16 13.53
CA VAL A 28 -10.32 -3.28 13.79
C VAL A 28 -10.01 -3.09 15.28
N SER A 29 -9.03 -3.84 15.79
CA SER A 29 -8.45 -3.69 17.12
C SER A 29 -6.92 -3.75 17.05
N ILE A 30 -6.24 -3.36 18.14
CA ILE A 30 -4.79 -3.54 18.28
C ILE A 30 -4.55 -4.72 19.22
N GLU A 31 -3.85 -5.75 18.76
CA GLU A 31 -3.43 -6.90 19.55
C GLU A 31 -1.90 -7.01 19.51
N ASN A 32 -1.24 -7.04 20.67
CA ASN A 32 0.21 -7.16 20.78
C ASN A 32 1.01 -6.19 19.87
N GLY A 33 0.46 -4.99 19.64
CA GLY A 33 1.07 -3.95 18.81
C GLY A 33 0.88 -4.09 17.29
N TYR A 34 0.10 -5.06 16.80
CA TYR A 34 -0.34 -5.14 15.40
C TYR A 34 -1.84 -4.90 15.26
N LEU A 35 -2.28 -4.52 14.06
CA LEU A 35 -3.71 -4.38 13.74
C LEU A 35 -4.34 -5.76 13.51
N LYS A 36 -5.48 -5.99 14.14
CA LYS A 36 -6.36 -7.13 13.89
C LYS A 36 -7.69 -6.65 13.34
N PHE A 37 -7.97 -7.05 12.12
CA PHE A 37 -9.24 -6.84 11.45
C PHE A 37 -10.17 -8.01 11.73
N ARG A 38 -11.46 -7.71 11.92
CA ARG A 38 -12.49 -8.72 12.20
C ARG A 38 -12.61 -9.76 11.08
N ASP A 39 -12.61 -9.30 9.84
CA ASP A 39 -12.73 -10.13 8.64
C ASP A 39 -12.10 -9.43 7.42
N GLN A 40 -12.05 -10.13 6.28
CA GLN A 40 -11.50 -9.60 5.04
C GLN A 40 -12.28 -8.36 4.54
N LYS A 41 -13.60 -8.33 4.73
CA LYS A 41 -14.44 -7.19 4.31
C LYS A 41 -14.08 -5.93 5.10
N ALA A 42 -13.87 -6.06 6.40
CA ALA A 42 -13.42 -4.98 7.27
C ALA A 42 -12.03 -4.47 6.85
N PHE A 43 -11.10 -5.39 6.55
CA PHE A 43 -9.78 -5.03 6.03
C PHE A 43 -9.87 -4.25 4.73
N ASP A 44 -10.60 -4.77 3.72
CA ASP A 44 -10.70 -4.13 2.42
C ASP A 44 -11.37 -2.75 2.49
N SER A 45 -12.42 -2.63 3.31
CA SER A 45 -13.11 -1.35 3.56
C SER A 45 -12.17 -0.33 4.21
N LEU A 46 -11.44 -0.70 5.26
CA LEU A 46 -10.54 0.21 5.97
C LEU A 46 -9.29 0.53 5.16
N LEU A 47 -8.78 -0.41 4.35
CA LEU A 47 -7.67 -0.16 3.46
C LEU A 47 -8.02 0.90 2.40
N SER A 48 -9.25 0.84 1.85
CA SER A 48 -9.75 1.87 0.93
C SER A 48 -9.80 3.26 1.56
N VAL A 49 -9.96 3.35 2.89
CA VAL A 49 -9.89 4.60 3.66
C VAL A 49 -8.43 5.05 3.83
N LEU A 50 -7.52 4.13 4.18
CA LEU A 50 -6.09 4.44 4.40
C LEU A 50 -5.36 4.99 3.16
N VAL A 51 -5.84 4.67 1.96
CA VAL A 51 -5.25 5.15 0.70
C VAL A 51 -5.86 6.47 0.20
N LYS A 52 -6.82 7.07 0.93
CA LYS A 52 -7.42 8.35 0.55
C LYS A 52 -6.51 9.54 0.85
N PRO A 53 -6.62 10.65 0.08
CA PRO A 53 -5.76 11.84 0.21
C PRO A 53 -5.77 12.44 1.61
N GLU A 54 -6.97 12.62 2.16
CA GLU A 54 -7.19 13.18 3.48
C GLU A 54 -6.47 12.38 4.57
N ASN A 55 -6.28 11.08 4.33
CA ASN A 55 -5.70 10.15 5.29
C ASN A 55 -4.18 9.96 5.14
N PHE A 56 -3.54 10.58 4.14
CA PHE A 56 -2.06 10.54 4.05
C PHE A 56 -1.40 11.42 5.11
N ASN A 57 -2.07 12.53 5.46
CA ASN A 57 -1.59 13.53 6.42
C ASN A 57 -2.33 13.48 7.76
N SER A 58 -3.48 12.81 7.84
CA SER A 58 -4.22 12.58 9.08
C SER A 58 -4.57 11.09 9.19
N LYS A 59 -4.49 10.49 10.38
CA LYS A 59 -4.90 9.09 10.53
C LYS A 59 -6.39 9.02 10.84
N PRO A 60 -7.13 8.05 10.29
CA PRO A 60 -8.47 7.74 10.78
C PRO A 60 -8.42 7.42 12.27
N LYS A 61 -9.50 7.77 12.99
CA LYS A 61 -9.58 7.67 14.45
C LYS A 61 -9.30 6.24 14.95
N GLU A 62 -9.73 5.25 14.17
CA GLU A 62 -9.53 3.82 14.43
C GLU A 62 -8.05 3.41 14.48
N PHE A 63 -7.15 4.21 13.90
CA PHE A 63 -5.71 3.96 13.84
C PHE A 63 -4.89 4.95 14.66
N GLN A 64 -5.52 5.81 15.46
CA GLN A 64 -4.82 6.89 16.16
C GLN A 64 -3.72 6.37 17.09
N ASP A 65 -3.97 5.27 17.79
CA ASP A 65 -3.02 4.64 18.72
C ASP A 65 -2.08 3.62 18.05
N PHE A 66 -2.28 3.36 16.75
CA PHE A 66 -1.45 2.42 16.00
C PHE A 66 -0.31 3.15 15.30
N LYS A 67 0.93 2.73 15.57
CA LYS A 67 2.11 3.22 14.84
C LYS A 67 2.49 2.24 13.73
N SER A 68 2.13 2.60 12.50
CA SER A 68 2.46 1.84 11.30
C SER A 68 3.94 1.96 10.94
N TYR A 69 4.43 1.06 10.09
CA TYR A 69 5.77 1.16 9.53
C TYR A 69 5.94 2.39 8.63
N ARG A 70 4.90 2.83 7.93
CA ARG A 70 4.93 4.11 7.21
C ARG A 70 5.24 5.26 8.14
N ASP A 71 4.62 5.32 9.32
CA ASP A 71 4.85 6.43 10.26
C ASP A 71 6.31 6.49 10.70
N VAL A 72 6.87 5.34 11.06
CA VAL A 72 8.28 5.25 11.47
C VAL A 72 9.20 5.59 10.29
N TYR A 73 8.89 5.12 9.09
CA TYR A 73 9.66 5.47 7.89
C TYR A 73 9.65 6.99 7.63
N LEU A 74 8.51 7.66 7.80
CA LEU A 74 8.40 9.12 7.62
C LEU A 74 9.18 9.89 8.69
N GLU A 75 9.20 9.41 9.94
CA GLU A 75 10.06 9.96 11.00
C GLU A 75 11.55 9.82 10.62
N ILE A 76 11.96 8.65 10.15
CA ILE A 76 13.33 8.38 9.69
C ILE A 76 13.67 9.28 8.49
N ALA A 77 12.76 9.46 7.54
CA ALA A 77 12.96 10.33 6.37
C ALA A 77 13.14 11.81 6.77
N LYS A 78 12.47 12.27 7.84
CA LYS A 78 12.67 13.61 8.40
C LYS A 78 14.07 13.78 9.01
N GLU A 79 14.60 12.75 9.67
CA GLU A 79 15.98 12.76 10.18
C GLU A 79 16.98 12.74 9.00
N TYR A 80 16.74 11.89 8.00
CA TYR A 80 17.56 11.78 6.80
C TYR A 80 17.72 13.11 6.05
N LYS A 81 16.65 13.92 5.99
CA LYS A 81 16.65 15.27 5.41
C LYS A 81 17.68 16.19 6.06
N LYS A 82 18.04 15.99 7.34
CA LYS A 82 18.91 16.90 8.11
C LYS A 82 20.42 16.55 8.04
N LEU A 83 20.79 15.37 7.51
CA LEU A 83 22.18 14.90 7.51
C LEU A 83 23.09 15.74 6.60
N ASN A 84 24.13 16.37 7.11
CA ASN A 84 24.92 17.34 6.33
C ASN A 84 26.39 16.93 6.10
N ASN A 85 26.81 15.77 6.63
CA ASN A 85 28.19 15.29 6.54
C ASN A 85 28.26 13.75 6.56
N VAL A 86 29.45 13.20 6.25
CA VAL A 86 29.66 11.74 6.12
C VAL A 86 29.48 11.01 7.45
N GLN A 87 29.96 11.60 8.54
CA GLN A 87 29.89 10.98 9.86
C GLN A 87 28.42 10.79 10.29
N ALA A 88 27.62 11.85 10.20
CA ALA A 88 26.19 11.79 10.50
C ALA A 88 25.45 10.80 9.58
N PHE A 89 25.86 10.70 8.32
CA PHE A 89 25.29 9.72 7.38
C PHE A 89 25.62 8.28 7.78
N ASN A 90 26.87 7.99 8.18
CA ASN A 90 27.29 6.67 8.62
C ASN A 90 26.61 6.27 9.94
N GLU A 91 26.51 7.19 10.90
CA GLU A 91 25.78 6.99 12.15
C GLU A 91 24.30 6.69 11.88
N PHE A 92 23.65 7.46 11.00
CA PHE A 92 22.27 7.25 10.57
C PHE A 92 22.08 5.86 9.94
N LYS A 93 22.97 5.48 9.01
CA LYS A 93 22.93 4.17 8.35
C LYS A 93 22.97 3.03 9.36
N ASN A 94 23.88 3.10 10.34
CA ASN A 94 24.00 2.09 11.39
C ASN A 94 22.78 2.05 12.31
N LYS A 95 22.27 3.22 12.72
CA LYS A 95 21.08 3.35 13.58
C LYS A 95 19.85 2.70 12.98
N TYR A 96 19.65 2.84 11.66
CA TYR A 96 18.42 2.40 10.98
C TYR A 96 18.57 1.18 10.07
N ALA A 97 19.74 0.53 10.02
CA ALA A 97 20.03 -0.61 9.15
C ALA A 97 19.03 -1.78 9.26
N LYS A 98 18.37 -1.95 10.42
CA LYS A 98 17.37 -3.01 10.64
C LYS A 98 15.94 -2.63 10.19
N ILE A 99 15.71 -1.36 9.86
CA ILE A 99 14.38 -0.78 9.62
C ILE A 99 14.24 -0.29 8.18
N VAL A 100 15.26 0.32 7.60
CA VAL A 100 15.23 0.87 6.23
C VAL A 100 16.45 0.41 5.45
N ASP A 101 16.35 0.48 4.13
CA ASP A 101 17.49 0.32 3.24
C ASP A 101 17.87 1.66 2.62
N ILE A 102 19.17 1.84 2.40
CA ILE A 102 19.73 2.99 1.69
C ILE A 102 20.40 2.44 0.44
N LYS A 103 19.86 2.77 -0.73
CA LYS A 103 20.37 2.32 -2.04
C LYS A 103 21.75 2.94 -2.33
N SER A 104 22.42 2.43 -3.37
CA SER A 104 23.73 2.94 -3.80
C SER A 104 23.72 4.41 -4.23
N ASP A 105 22.59 4.89 -4.76
CA ASP A 105 22.35 6.31 -5.05
C ASP A 105 21.89 7.11 -3.83
N SER A 106 21.90 6.47 -2.66
CA SER A 106 21.45 7.00 -1.38
C SER A 106 19.96 7.37 -1.33
N SER A 107 19.12 6.67 -2.09
CA SER A 107 17.66 6.66 -1.84
C SER A 107 17.36 5.93 -0.55
N LEU A 108 16.47 6.48 0.28
CA LEU A 108 15.90 5.77 1.42
C LEU A 108 14.69 4.93 0.98
N THR A 109 14.67 3.63 1.24
CA THR A 109 13.52 2.75 0.92
C THR A 109 13.13 1.87 2.10
N TYR A 110 11.92 1.32 2.04
CA TYR A 110 11.52 0.25 2.97
C TYR A 110 12.47 -0.95 2.81
N LYS A 111 12.84 -1.57 3.92
CA LYS A 111 13.73 -2.74 3.93
C LYS A 111 13.01 -4.01 3.46
N SER A 112 11.78 -4.14 3.93
CA SER A 112 11.03 -5.38 3.81
C SER A 112 9.56 -5.08 3.98
N ARG A 113 8.95 -4.69 2.86
CA ARG A 113 7.51 -4.46 2.66
C ARG A 113 7.29 -3.68 1.39
N THR A 114 6.05 -3.69 0.97
CA THR A 114 5.55 -2.84 -0.09
C THR A 114 5.09 -1.49 0.47
N PRO A 115 5.00 -0.44 -0.35
CA PRO A 115 4.43 0.84 0.06
C PRO A 115 3.00 0.73 0.64
N LEU A 116 2.17 -0.19 0.11
CA LEU A 116 0.81 -0.43 0.60
C LEU A 116 0.80 -1.10 1.97
N SER A 117 1.51 -2.22 2.13
CA SER A 117 1.59 -2.95 3.41
C SER A 117 2.17 -2.14 4.55
N ALA A 118 3.03 -1.16 4.26
CA ALA A 118 3.55 -0.24 5.27
C ALA A 118 2.46 0.61 5.96
N LEU A 119 1.26 0.75 5.36
CA LEU A 119 0.14 1.52 5.93
C LEU A 119 -0.51 0.82 7.13
N PHE A 120 -0.57 -0.51 7.11
CA PHE A 120 -1.35 -1.30 8.08
C PHE A 120 -0.51 -2.32 8.87
N THR A 121 0.80 -2.41 8.62
CA THR A 121 1.69 -3.29 9.38
C THR A 121 2.49 -2.52 10.44
N ASN A 122 2.71 -3.16 11.58
CA ASN A 122 3.57 -2.64 12.66
C ASN A 122 5.06 -2.73 12.27
N LEU A 123 6.01 -2.30 13.10
CA LEU A 123 7.45 -2.42 12.75
C LEU A 123 7.95 -3.85 12.50
N LYS A 124 7.28 -4.87 13.01
CA LYS A 124 7.61 -6.28 12.76
C LYS A 124 7.04 -6.83 11.45
N GLY A 125 6.11 -6.12 10.82
CA GLY A 125 5.51 -6.52 9.56
C GLY A 125 4.23 -7.30 9.73
N GLU A 126 3.61 -7.21 10.91
CA GLU A 126 2.48 -8.05 11.28
C GLU A 126 1.16 -7.31 11.03
N VAL A 127 0.18 -8.08 10.57
CA VAL A 127 -1.23 -7.73 10.52
C VAL A 127 -2.04 -9.02 10.66
N LYS A 128 -3.22 -8.95 11.29
CA LYS A 128 -4.14 -10.09 11.40
C LYS A 128 -5.48 -9.76 10.76
N ILE A 129 -6.02 -10.66 9.95
CA ILE A 129 -7.31 -10.51 9.28
C ILE A 129 -8.13 -11.76 9.59
N GLY A 130 -9.20 -11.60 10.38
CA GLY A 130 -9.89 -12.74 10.98
C GLY A 130 -8.92 -13.59 11.80
N ASP A 131 -8.79 -14.86 11.43
CA ASP A 131 -7.89 -15.81 12.09
C ASP A 131 -6.50 -15.92 11.45
N ILE A 132 -6.27 -15.24 10.33
CA ILE A 132 -5.03 -15.32 9.57
C ILE A 132 -4.10 -14.20 10.00
N THR A 133 -2.93 -14.56 10.50
CA THR A 133 -1.82 -13.62 10.74
C THR A 133 -0.94 -13.61 9.50
N THR A 134 -0.63 -12.42 8.99
CA THR A 134 0.31 -12.23 7.88
C THR A 134 1.51 -11.42 8.37
N VAL A 135 2.70 -11.92 8.07
CA VAL A 135 3.97 -11.29 8.43
C VAL A 135 4.79 -11.01 7.18
N TYR A 136 5.12 -9.74 6.98
CA TYR A 136 6.04 -9.30 5.92
C TYR A 136 7.47 -9.26 6.48
N THR A 137 8.25 -10.29 6.18
CA THR A 137 9.55 -10.57 6.79
C THR A 137 10.69 -9.78 6.15
N LYS A 138 11.77 -9.60 6.91
CA LYS A 138 12.95 -8.81 6.52
C LYS A 138 13.69 -9.29 5.28
N ASP A 139 13.55 -10.58 4.97
CA ASP A 139 14.11 -11.24 3.81
C ASP A 139 13.14 -11.30 2.63
N GLN A 140 12.22 -10.32 2.56
CA GLN A 140 11.32 -10.12 1.42
C GLN A 140 10.37 -11.30 1.21
N ARG A 141 9.79 -11.84 2.29
CA ARG A 141 8.72 -12.83 2.19
C ARG A 141 7.46 -12.33 2.88
N MET A 142 6.33 -12.83 2.43
CA MET A 142 5.05 -12.68 3.09
C MET A 142 4.63 -14.07 3.55
N ILE A 143 4.46 -14.22 4.86
CA ILE A 143 4.11 -15.48 5.50
C ILE A 143 2.74 -15.32 6.15
N SER A 144 1.76 -16.07 5.67
CA SER A 144 0.40 -16.08 6.20
C SER A 144 0.11 -17.41 6.89
N TYR A 145 -0.42 -17.38 8.11
CA TYR A 145 -0.77 -18.58 8.87
C TYR A 145 -1.98 -18.36 9.77
N SER A 146 -2.74 -19.41 10.03
CA SER A 146 -3.83 -19.41 11.02
C SER A 146 -3.37 -19.89 12.40
N GLY A 147 -4.11 -19.53 13.45
CA GLY A 147 -3.93 -20.06 14.80
C GLY A 147 -3.16 -19.14 15.75
N LYS A 148 -2.36 -19.73 16.64
CA LYS A 148 -1.59 -18.97 17.64
C LYS A 148 -0.51 -18.12 16.97
N HIS A 149 -0.31 -16.92 17.51
CA HIS A 149 0.77 -16.02 17.10
C HIS A 149 2.13 -16.73 17.25
N LYS A 150 2.96 -16.64 16.23
CA LYS A 150 4.32 -17.21 16.17
C LYS A 150 5.34 -16.13 16.49
N SER A 151 6.37 -16.48 17.27
CA SER A 151 7.51 -15.61 17.53
C SER A 151 8.32 -15.30 16.26
N ASP A 152 9.11 -14.23 16.28
CA ASP A 152 10.02 -13.87 15.17
C ASP A 152 10.93 -15.05 14.77
N LEU A 153 11.39 -15.86 15.72
CA LEU A 153 12.24 -17.04 15.46
C LEU A 153 11.48 -18.11 14.68
N GLU A 154 10.26 -18.45 15.11
CA GLU A 154 9.41 -19.42 14.43
C GLU A 154 9.03 -18.95 13.02
N VAL A 155 8.71 -17.66 12.85
CA VAL A 155 8.40 -17.08 11.54
C VAL A 155 9.60 -17.19 10.60
N ASN A 156 10.82 -16.88 11.08
CA ASN A 156 12.02 -16.97 10.25
C ASN A 156 12.37 -18.39 9.81
N GLN A 157 11.97 -19.41 10.57
CA GLN A 157 12.17 -20.83 10.24
C GLN A 157 11.20 -21.35 9.17
N ILE A 158 10.07 -20.68 8.95
CA ILE A 158 9.11 -21.04 7.90
C ILE A 158 9.72 -20.63 6.56
N SER A 159 10.17 -21.58 5.74
CA SER A 159 10.81 -21.32 4.44
C SER A 159 9.92 -21.60 3.23
N ARG A 160 8.84 -22.37 3.41
CA ARG A 160 7.97 -22.86 2.34
C ARG A 160 6.52 -22.95 2.79
N THR A 161 5.61 -22.93 1.82
CA THR A 161 4.18 -23.20 2.03
C THR A 161 3.99 -24.61 2.61
N ASP A 162 3.13 -24.72 3.62
CA ASP A 162 2.71 -25.96 4.25
C ASP A 162 1.18 -25.90 4.42
N LEU A 163 0.48 -26.45 3.42
CA LEU A 163 -0.98 -26.45 3.36
C LEU A 163 -1.61 -27.23 4.51
N THR A 164 -0.92 -28.25 5.04
CA THR A 164 -1.42 -29.07 6.15
C THR A 164 -1.57 -28.24 7.43
N ASN A 165 -0.62 -27.34 7.65
CA ASN A 165 -0.62 -26.43 8.80
C ASN A 165 -1.22 -25.05 8.47
N GLY A 166 -1.81 -24.88 7.28
CA GLY A 166 -2.40 -23.61 6.84
C GLY A 166 -1.39 -22.47 6.73
N ILE A 167 -0.13 -22.79 6.38
CA ILE A 167 0.95 -21.82 6.21
C ILE A 167 1.19 -21.57 4.72
N PHE A 168 1.21 -20.31 4.33
CA PHE A 168 1.46 -19.86 2.97
C PHE A 168 2.67 -18.93 2.96
N VAL A 169 3.58 -19.15 2.02
CA VAL A 169 4.79 -18.34 1.85
C VAL A 169 4.82 -17.79 0.43
N THR A 170 5.04 -16.48 0.35
CA THR A 170 5.17 -15.73 -0.90
C THR A 170 6.46 -14.94 -0.89
N ASN A 171 7.21 -14.96 -1.97
CA ASN A 171 8.34 -14.05 -2.15
C ASN A 171 7.84 -12.68 -2.61
N ILE A 172 8.41 -11.62 -2.06
CA ILE A 172 8.19 -10.24 -2.46
C ILE A 172 9.25 -9.88 -3.50
N SER A 173 8.89 -9.95 -4.78
CA SER A 173 9.82 -9.61 -5.85
C SER A 173 9.77 -8.11 -6.16
N THR A 174 10.91 -7.44 -6.07
CA THR A 174 11.08 -6.05 -6.53
C THR A 174 11.69 -5.96 -7.94
N GLY A 175 11.97 -7.11 -8.56
CA GLY A 175 12.48 -7.19 -9.93
C GLY A 175 11.33 -7.14 -10.95
N LYS A 176 11.57 -6.46 -12.08
CA LYS A 176 10.62 -6.39 -13.21
C LYS A 176 10.28 -7.81 -13.65
N SER A 177 9.06 -8.26 -13.33
CA SER A 177 8.50 -9.44 -13.96
C SER A 177 8.04 -8.99 -15.34
N ILE A 178 8.76 -9.41 -16.38
CA ILE A 178 8.37 -9.13 -17.76
C ILE A 178 6.94 -9.68 -17.90
N SER A 179 6.00 -8.82 -18.30
CA SER A 179 4.62 -9.19 -18.57
C SER A 179 4.61 -10.30 -19.62
N GLY A 180 4.50 -11.53 -19.15
CA GLY A 180 4.57 -12.73 -19.97
C GLY A 180 3.92 -13.82 -19.16
N ASN A 181 2.62 -14.00 -19.37
CA ASN A 181 1.79 -15.04 -18.79
C ASN A 181 2.14 -15.37 -17.33
N ASN A 182 1.56 -14.63 -16.39
CA ASN A 182 1.32 -15.19 -15.07
C ASN A 182 0.33 -16.36 -15.31
N GLN A 183 0.87 -17.54 -15.66
CA GLN A 183 0.14 -18.78 -15.49
C GLN A 183 -0.36 -18.75 -14.05
N ALA A 184 -1.63 -19.10 -13.86
CA ALA A 184 -2.24 -19.18 -12.55
C ALA A 184 -1.47 -20.21 -11.71
N SER A 185 -0.37 -19.78 -11.11
CA SER A 185 0.30 -20.54 -10.08
C SER A 185 -0.64 -20.47 -8.87
N THR A 186 -0.76 -21.59 -8.18
CA THR A 186 -1.37 -21.63 -6.85
C THR A 186 -0.55 -20.84 -5.81
N GLU A 187 0.54 -20.20 -6.24
CA GLU A 187 1.43 -19.40 -5.40
C GLU A 187 0.93 -17.96 -5.37
N THR A 188 0.51 -17.52 -4.19
CA THR A 188 0.27 -16.12 -3.92
C THR A 188 1.54 -15.34 -4.25
N THR A 189 1.43 -14.29 -5.07
CA THR A 189 2.57 -13.48 -5.52
C THR A 189 2.38 -12.05 -5.06
N THR A 190 3.44 -11.48 -4.48
CA THR A 190 3.54 -10.04 -4.21
C THR A 190 4.73 -9.51 -4.99
N SER A 191 4.51 -8.62 -5.96
CA SER A 191 5.59 -8.14 -6.81
C SER A 191 5.37 -6.74 -7.38
N ALA A 192 6.48 -6.04 -7.62
CA ALA A 192 6.50 -4.86 -8.48
C ALA A 192 6.55 -5.34 -9.94
N ILE A 193 5.46 -5.17 -10.66
CA ILE A 193 5.31 -5.62 -12.06
C ILE A 193 6.10 -4.69 -12.98
N LYS A 194 5.95 -3.38 -12.75
CA LYS A 194 6.60 -2.36 -13.54
C LYS A 194 7.02 -1.19 -12.66
N SER A 195 8.24 -0.72 -12.88
CA SER A 195 8.81 0.45 -12.22
C SER A 195 9.43 1.38 -13.25
N GLU A 196 9.09 2.65 -13.18
CA GLU A 196 9.67 3.72 -13.99
C GLU A 196 10.17 4.87 -13.11
N LEU A 197 11.24 5.50 -13.57
CA LEU A 197 11.88 6.63 -12.93
C LEU A 197 11.96 7.78 -13.92
N TYR A 198 11.32 8.90 -13.59
CA TYR A 198 11.31 10.10 -14.39
C TYR A 198 12.13 11.19 -13.71
N TYR A 199 12.80 12.02 -14.50
CA TYR A 199 13.53 13.18 -14.03
C TYR A 199 12.86 14.45 -14.54
N ASN A 200 12.99 15.54 -13.78
CA ASN A 200 12.75 16.86 -14.36
C ASN A 200 13.98 17.33 -15.16
N GLU A 201 13.82 18.47 -15.83
CA GLU A 201 14.87 19.07 -16.67
C GLU A 201 16.14 19.42 -15.89
N ASP A 202 16.02 19.90 -14.63
CA ASP A 202 17.19 20.25 -13.82
C ASP A 202 17.92 19.04 -13.21
N SER A 203 17.39 17.82 -13.40
CA SER A 203 17.92 16.56 -12.83
C SER A 203 18.13 16.58 -11.31
N LYS A 204 17.49 17.52 -10.60
CA LYS A 204 17.48 17.60 -9.14
C LYS A 204 16.21 17.01 -8.57
N ARG A 205 15.18 16.77 -9.38
CA ARG A 205 13.94 16.11 -8.95
C ARG A 205 13.68 14.88 -9.78
N ARG A 206 13.19 13.84 -9.13
CA ARG A 206 12.81 12.60 -9.80
C ARG A 206 11.56 11.99 -9.18
N LEU A 207 10.84 11.25 -10.00
CA LEU A 207 9.56 10.63 -9.68
C LEU A 207 9.67 9.13 -9.94
N PHE A 208 9.46 8.32 -8.91
CA PHE A 208 9.28 6.88 -9.03
C PHE A 208 7.80 6.56 -9.17
N VAL A 209 7.48 5.70 -10.14
CA VAL A 209 6.14 5.15 -10.33
C VAL A 209 6.27 3.65 -10.46
N ASP A 210 5.62 2.94 -9.54
CA ASP A 210 5.59 1.48 -9.51
C ASP A 210 4.16 0.99 -9.62
N LEU A 211 3.95 -0.06 -10.41
CA LEU A 211 2.73 -0.88 -10.41
C LEU A 211 3.03 -2.18 -9.64
N TRP A 212 2.22 -2.44 -8.63
CA TRP A 212 2.33 -3.61 -7.76
C TRP A 212 1.15 -4.56 -7.95
N LEU A 213 1.42 -5.85 -7.77
CA LEU A 213 0.46 -6.91 -7.53
C LEU A 213 0.68 -7.44 -6.11
N GLU A 214 -0.38 -7.50 -5.31
CA GLU A 214 -0.38 -8.22 -4.04
C GLU A 214 -1.45 -9.31 -4.09
N SER A 215 -1.09 -10.54 -3.74
CA SER A 215 -2.01 -11.66 -3.65
C SER A 215 -2.03 -12.22 -2.23
N THR A 216 -3.22 -12.40 -1.67
CA THR A 216 -3.45 -12.93 -0.33
C THR A 216 -4.23 -14.24 -0.42
N PRO A 217 -3.80 -15.31 0.27
CA PRO A 217 -4.53 -16.57 0.28
C PRO A 217 -5.84 -16.43 1.08
N VAL A 218 -6.90 -17.10 0.64
CA VAL A 218 -8.16 -17.18 1.40
C VAL A 218 -8.18 -18.51 2.14
N SER A 219 -8.25 -18.48 3.47
CA SER A 219 -8.28 -19.70 4.30
C SER A 219 -9.43 -20.62 3.91
N GLY A 220 -9.16 -21.93 3.85
CA GLY A 220 -10.14 -22.97 3.52
C GLY A 220 -10.60 -22.98 2.06
N SER A 221 -9.92 -22.26 1.16
CA SER A 221 -10.25 -22.18 -0.25
C SER A 221 -9.00 -22.42 -1.12
N SER A 222 -9.21 -22.99 -2.31
CA SER A 222 -8.20 -23.00 -3.38
C SER A 222 -8.09 -21.65 -4.10
N SER A 223 -8.84 -20.63 -3.65
CA SER A 223 -8.86 -19.28 -4.22
C SER A 223 -7.94 -18.34 -3.44
N ALA A 224 -7.37 -17.37 -4.15
CA ALA A 224 -6.74 -16.19 -3.56
C ALA A 224 -7.63 -14.95 -3.75
N SER A 225 -7.23 -13.85 -3.14
CA SER A 225 -7.61 -12.51 -3.58
C SER A 225 -6.36 -11.78 -4.04
N PHE A 226 -6.49 -10.92 -5.03
CA PHE A 226 -5.39 -10.08 -5.48
C PHE A 226 -5.80 -8.61 -5.57
N ARG A 227 -4.80 -7.75 -5.61
CA ARG A 227 -4.93 -6.30 -5.70
C ARG A 227 -3.82 -5.75 -6.59
N TYR A 228 -4.21 -4.96 -7.57
CA TYR A 228 -3.29 -4.07 -8.26
C TYR A 228 -3.31 -2.70 -7.59
N TYR A 229 -2.16 -2.06 -7.50
CA TYR A 229 -2.08 -0.66 -7.08
C TYR A 229 -0.84 0.01 -7.65
N PHE A 230 -0.92 1.32 -7.81
CA PHE A 230 0.23 2.15 -8.12
C PHE A 230 0.80 2.77 -6.85
N SER A 231 2.12 2.88 -6.77
CA SER A 231 2.80 3.76 -5.82
C SER A 231 3.59 4.83 -6.55
N SER A 232 3.41 6.09 -6.17
CA SER A 232 4.10 7.24 -6.75
C SER A 232 4.88 7.98 -5.67
N ARG A 233 6.17 8.26 -5.89
CA ARG A 233 7.02 8.95 -4.90
C ARG A 233 8.01 9.89 -5.58
N GLN A 234 7.96 11.16 -5.21
CA GLN A 234 8.98 12.13 -5.60
C GLN A 234 10.14 12.19 -4.60
N GLU A 235 11.34 12.33 -5.15
CA GLU A 235 12.54 12.67 -4.40
C GLU A 235 13.24 13.90 -4.98
N LEU A 236 13.91 14.63 -4.09
CA LEU A 236 14.76 15.78 -4.40
C LEU A 236 16.23 15.44 -4.08
N LYS A 237 17.11 15.74 -5.02
CA LYS A 237 18.55 15.61 -4.88
C LYS A 237 19.08 16.52 -3.79
N LYS A 238 19.94 15.98 -2.95
CA LYS A 238 20.72 16.70 -1.95
C LYS A 238 22.18 16.77 -2.40
N THR A 239 22.85 17.87 -2.07
CA THR A 239 24.26 18.09 -2.39
C THR A 239 25.21 17.24 -1.55
N PHE A 240 24.81 16.84 -0.33
CA PHE A 240 25.55 15.88 0.49
C PHE A 240 24.71 14.62 0.72
N GLY A 241 25.01 13.57 -0.06
CA GLY A 241 24.69 12.20 0.32
C GLY A 241 23.38 11.60 -0.18
N GLY A 242 22.70 12.11 -1.22
CA GLY A 242 21.66 11.32 -1.91
C GLY A 242 20.35 12.01 -2.29
N TRP A 243 19.31 11.20 -2.38
CA TRP A 243 17.95 11.62 -2.72
C TRP A 243 17.04 11.56 -1.50
N ARG A 244 16.30 12.63 -1.23
CA ARG A 244 15.36 12.70 -0.11
C ARG A 244 13.92 12.79 -0.59
N THR A 245 13.01 12.14 0.12
CA THR A 245 11.58 12.43 0.00
C THR A 245 11.34 13.92 0.30
N ASN A 246 10.50 14.56 -0.49
CA ASN A 246 10.05 15.92 -0.25
C ASN A 246 8.53 16.01 -0.31
N GLU A 247 8.01 16.99 0.42
CA GLU A 247 6.62 17.42 0.29
C GLU A 247 6.41 18.01 -1.10
N THR A 248 5.33 17.60 -1.75
CA THR A 248 4.96 18.05 -3.10
C THR A 248 3.49 17.74 -3.36
N ASP A 249 2.95 18.39 -4.38
CA ASP A 249 1.68 17.97 -4.97
C ASP A 249 1.89 16.84 -5.96
N TYR A 250 0.97 15.88 -5.95
CA TYR A 250 0.89 14.77 -6.89
C TYR A 250 -0.34 14.92 -7.76
N TYR A 251 -0.19 14.55 -9.03
CA TYR A 251 -1.22 14.63 -10.03
C TYR A 251 -1.27 13.33 -10.84
N PHE A 252 -2.49 12.84 -11.03
CA PHE A 252 -2.79 11.63 -11.75
C PHE A 252 -3.85 11.97 -12.78
N SER A 253 -3.65 11.58 -14.03
CA SER A 253 -4.62 11.85 -15.08
C SER A 253 -4.70 10.73 -16.09
N ASN A 254 -5.91 10.51 -16.59
CA ASN A 254 -6.25 9.54 -17.61
C ASN A 254 -5.70 8.13 -17.28
N LEU A 255 -5.79 7.70 -16.01
CA LEU A 255 -5.45 6.34 -15.64
C LEU A 255 -6.54 5.43 -16.17
N ASN A 256 -6.23 4.63 -17.20
CA ASN A 256 -7.16 3.72 -17.85
C ASN A 256 -6.47 2.36 -17.98
N TYR A 257 -6.82 1.44 -17.09
CA TYR A 257 -6.22 0.11 -17.02
C TYR A 257 -7.29 -0.96 -17.10
N ASN A 258 -7.03 -1.99 -17.89
CA ASN A 258 -7.79 -3.22 -17.91
C ASN A 258 -6.96 -4.32 -17.27
N TYR A 259 -7.59 -5.19 -16.50
CA TYR A 259 -6.92 -6.36 -15.98
C TYR A 259 -7.84 -7.58 -15.95
N GLY A 260 -7.25 -8.74 -16.23
CA GLY A 260 -7.94 -10.02 -16.26
C GLY A 260 -7.51 -10.92 -15.11
N TYR A 261 -8.42 -11.79 -14.68
CA TYR A 261 -8.16 -12.74 -13.61
C TYR A 261 -8.89 -14.05 -13.81
N ASN A 262 -8.34 -15.11 -13.23
CA ASN A 262 -8.98 -16.41 -13.16
C ASN A 262 -9.66 -16.61 -11.81
N GLN A 263 -10.87 -17.12 -11.81
CA GLN A 263 -11.56 -17.54 -10.60
C GLN A 263 -12.22 -18.90 -10.87
N PRO A 264 -11.67 -20.02 -10.38
CA PRO A 264 -12.31 -21.33 -10.56
C PRO A 264 -13.76 -21.33 -10.04
N PRO A 265 -14.73 -21.94 -10.75
CA PRO A 265 -14.59 -22.73 -11.99
C PRO A 265 -14.76 -21.91 -13.29
N ILE A 266 -14.73 -20.58 -13.24
CA ILE A 266 -14.98 -19.70 -14.39
C ILE A 266 -13.89 -19.91 -15.46
N LEU A 267 -14.30 -20.36 -16.66
CA LEU A 267 -13.42 -20.73 -17.77
C LEU A 267 -12.89 -19.53 -18.57
N ASN A 268 -13.64 -18.42 -18.62
CA ASN A 268 -13.23 -17.19 -19.31
C ASN A 268 -12.84 -16.15 -18.29
N PRO A 269 -11.61 -15.58 -18.35
CA PRO A 269 -11.17 -14.61 -17.37
C PRO A 269 -12.03 -13.33 -17.47
N PRO A 270 -12.84 -13.00 -16.46
CA PRO A 270 -13.47 -11.68 -16.39
C PRO A 270 -12.42 -10.57 -16.48
N THR A 271 -12.77 -9.49 -17.17
CA THR A 271 -11.95 -8.29 -17.29
C THR A 271 -12.57 -7.18 -16.46
N ILE A 272 -11.74 -6.49 -15.68
CA ILE A 272 -12.12 -5.29 -14.93
C ILE A 272 -11.47 -4.08 -15.58
N ASN A 273 -12.25 -3.03 -15.78
CA ASN A 273 -11.76 -1.72 -16.20
C ASN A 273 -11.65 -0.79 -14.98
N PHE A 274 -10.48 -0.19 -14.81
CA PHE A 274 -10.26 0.92 -13.91
C PHE A 274 -10.06 2.20 -14.73
N SER A 275 -10.86 3.22 -14.43
CA SER A 275 -10.73 4.54 -15.04
C SER A 275 -10.71 5.63 -13.96
N LEU A 276 -9.70 6.49 -14.02
CA LEU A 276 -9.57 7.69 -13.20
C LEU A 276 -9.14 8.86 -14.09
N VAL A 277 -10.08 9.75 -14.38
CA VAL A 277 -9.87 10.89 -15.30
C VAL A 277 -8.85 11.88 -14.76
N SER A 278 -9.05 12.34 -13.52
CA SER A 278 -8.15 13.26 -12.86
C SER A 278 -8.23 13.10 -11.35
N TYR A 279 -7.09 13.17 -10.70
CA TYR A 279 -6.97 13.11 -9.25
C TYR A 279 -5.70 13.81 -8.81
N SER A 280 -5.75 14.49 -7.67
CA SER A 280 -4.60 15.22 -7.13
C SER A 280 -4.53 15.08 -5.62
N VAL A 281 -3.31 15.02 -5.11
CA VAL A 281 -3.02 14.99 -3.67
C VAL A 281 -2.06 16.13 -3.37
N GLY A 282 -2.53 17.13 -2.63
CA GLY A 282 -1.73 18.31 -2.28
C GLY A 282 -0.87 18.09 -1.04
N ASN A 283 0.30 18.75 -1.00
CA ASN A 283 1.21 18.81 0.16
C ASN A 283 1.48 17.45 0.83
N ALA A 284 1.72 16.42 0.02
CA ALA A 284 1.90 15.07 0.55
C ALA A 284 3.38 14.71 0.70
N THR A 285 3.70 14.00 1.76
CA THR A 285 5.04 13.45 2.01
C THR A 285 5.02 11.93 1.96
N GLY A 286 5.93 11.35 1.18
CA GLY A 286 6.06 9.90 1.02
C GLY A 286 5.36 9.36 -0.22
N PRO A 287 5.29 8.03 -0.36
CA PRO A 287 4.58 7.39 -1.46
C PRO A 287 3.07 7.65 -1.39
N ILE A 288 2.47 7.97 -2.54
CA ILE A 288 1.02 8.01 -2.75
C ILE A 288 0.58 6.70 -3.39
N ILE A 289 -0.52 6.15 -2.90
CA ILE A 289 -1.08 4.91 -3.40
C ILE A 289 -2.35 5.20 -4.20
N ILE A 290 -2.45 4.63 -5.40
CA ILE A 290 -3.71 4.53 -6.16
C ILE A 290 -4.09 3.06 -6.21
N ASP A 291 -5.11 2.70 -5.45
CA ASP A 291 -5.62 1.35 -5.32
C ASP A 291 -6.65 1.05 -6.42
N LEU A 292 -6.45 -0.04 -7.18
CA LEU A 292 -7.37 -0.46 -8.25
C LEU A 292 -8.48 -1.38 -7.73
N GLY A 293 -8.48 -1.64 -6.43
CA GLY A 293 -9.45 -2.50 -5.76
C GLY A 293 -8.95 -3.93 -5.59
N VAL A 294 -9.67 -4.67 -4.75
CA VAL A 294 -9.44 -6.10 -4.50
C VAL A 294 -10.36 -6.95 -5.36
N THR A 295 -9.84 -8.03 -5.90
CA THR A 295 -10.58 -9.00 -6.69
C THR A 295 -10.32 -10.41 -6.19
N LYS A 296 -11.36 -11.25 -6.12
CA LYS A 296 -11.22 -12.66 -5.78
C LYS A 296 -10.76 -13.44 -7.02
N GLY A 297 -9.71 -14.23 -6.87
CA GLY A 297 -9.11 -15.02 -7.95
C GLY A 297 -7.60 -14.87 -8.01
N PHE A 298 -7.04 -15.25 -9.16
CA PHE A 298 -5.62 -15.15 -9.48
C PHE A 298 -5.42 -14.18 -10.63
N ALA A 299 -4.58 -13.17 -10.42
CA ALA A 299 -4.29 -12.16 -11.43
C ALA A 299 -3.59 -12.80 -12.65
N GLN A 300 -4.03 -12.46 -13.87
CA GLN A 300 -3.41 -12.96 -15.10
C GLN A 300 -2.61 -11.90 -15.83
N TRP A 301 -3.23 -10.76 -16.09
CA TRP A 301 -2.64 -9.69 -16.89
C TRP A 301 -3.23 -8.34 -16.49
N ILE A 302 -2.48 -7.28 -16.76
CA ILE A 302 -2.91 -5.89 -16.65
C ILE A 302 -2.29 -5.10 -17.80
N SER A 303 -3.07 -4.26 -18.46
CA SER A 303 -2.60 -3.40 -19.55
C SER A 303 -3.33 -2.06 -19.52
N GLY A 304 -2.72 -1.02 -20.07
CA GLY A 304 -3.31 0.31 -20.08
C GLY A 304 -2.30 1.43 -20.04
N THR A 305 -2.80 2.63 -19.78
CA THR A 305 -1.98 3.84 -19.74
C THR A 305 -2.48 4.80 -18.68
N GLY A 306 -1.58 5.64 -18.19
CA GLY A 306 -1.93 6.75 -17.31
C GLY A 306 -0.78 7.70 -17.12
N ARG A 307 -1.05 8.93 -16.70
CA ARG A 307 -0.03 9.92 -16.41
C ARG A 307 0.10 10.14 -14.92
N PHE A 308 1.35 10.07 -14.45
CA PHE A 308 1.74 10.27 -13.07
C PHE A 308 2.79 11.38 -13.05
N PHE A 309 2.46 12.51 -12.45
CA PHE A 309 3.37 13.66 -12.40
C PHE A 309 3.21 14.39 -11.07
N THR A 310 4.15 15.29 -10.81
CA THR A 310 4.23 16.00 -9.53
C THR A 310 4.60 17.45 -9.78
N GLY A 311 4.40 18.31 -8.79
CA GLY A 311 4.84 19.71 -8.87
C GLY A 311 6.34 19.86 -9.16
N GLY A 312 7.16 18.87 -8.79
CA GLY A 312 8.60 18.85 -9.07
C GLY A 312 9.01 18.10 -10.35
N VAL A 313 8.14 17.28 -10.94
CA VAL A 313 8.38 16.55 -12.19
C VAL A 313 7.10 16.63 -13.05
N PRO A 314 6.76 17.82 -13.60
CA PRO A 314 5.46 18.05 -14.24
C PRO A 314 5.35 17.41 -15.64
N ASN A 315 6.48 17.23 -16.32
CA ASN A 315 6.55 16.74 -17.70
C ASN A 315 6.78 15.22 -17.79
N ALA A 316 6.39 14.45 -16.75
CA ALA A 316 6.54 13.01 -16.78
C ALA A 316 5.71 12.40 -17.94
N PRO A 317 6.29 11.48 -18.72
CA PRO A 317 5.59 10.80 -19.79
C PRO A 317 4.51 9.86 -19.25
N SER A 318 3.69 9.31 -20.15
CA SER A 318 2.68 8.31 -19.80
C SER A 318 3.34 7.02 -19.33
N PHE A 319 2.85 6.48 -18.22
CA PHE A 319 3.18 5.16 -17.74
C PHE A 319 2.29 4.15 -18.48
N ASN A 320 2.89 3.39 -19.41
CA ASN A 320 2.17 2.42 -20.23
C ASN A 320 2.44 1.00 -19.73
N VAL A 321 1.42 0.16 -19.61
CA VAL A 321 1.55 -1.25 -19.24
C VAL A 321 1.02 -2.08 -20.40
N ASN A 322 1.83 -3.01 -20.89
CA ASN A 322 1.53 -3.88 -22.02
C ASN A 322 1.49 -5.33 -21.56
#